data_AF-A0A1Q7BCQ2-F1
#
_entry.id   AF-A0A1Q7BCQ2-F1
#
_cell.length_a   1.000
_cell.length_b   1.000
_cell.length_c   1.000
_cell.angle_alpha   90.00
_cell.angle_beta   90.00
_cell.angle_gamma   90.00
#
_symmetry.space_group_name_H-M   'P 1'
#
loop_
_entity.id
_entity.type
_entity.pdbx_description
1 polymer ?
#
loop_
_entity_poly.entity_id
_entity_poly.type
_entity_poly.pdbx_seq_one_letter_code
_entity_poly.pdbx_strand_id
1 'polypeptide(L)'
;MILKTIGSLVVGAIGAGIGWATTEFVARPIRKFFDLRGDAVQTISRYGNLRAKYDERRLPNDVIETSEDLTLSEAQIAQPHEAQLALRDLAARMKGFAFNETLARRALQLLGYDPQRASEGLFGIANSIDRTGDTRISSKKIVTDALGLPEHTL
;
A
#
# COMPACT_ATOMS: atom_id res chain seq x y z
N MET A 1 -13.33 -3.32 55.48
CA MET A 1 -13.91 -2.83 54.22
C MET A 1 -12.94 -1.98 53.38
N ILE A 2 -11.90 -1.37 53.98
CA ILE A 2 -10.95 -0.44 53.29
C ILE A 2 -9.92 -1.15 52.37
N LEU A 3 -9.65 -2.45 52.59
CA LEU A 3 -8.63 -3.20 51.84
C LEU A 3 -9.04 -3.57 50.40
N LYS A 4 -10.35 -3.65 50.10
CA LYS A 4 -10.85 -3.93 48.73
C LYS A 4 -10.81 -2.71 47.80
N THR A 5 -10.88 -1.50 48.37
CA THR A 5 -10.91 -0.26 47.60
C THR A 5 -9.54 0.12 47.03
N ILE A 6 -8.48 -0.11 47.81
CA ILE A 6 -7.09 0.22 47.42
C ILE A 6 -6.61 -0.68 46.27
N GLY A 7 -7.01 -1.95 46.24
CA GLY A 7 -6.70 -2.85 45.12
C GLY A 7 -7.35 -2.43 43.80
N SER A 8 -8.58 -1.89 43.84
CA SER A 8 -9.29 -1.45 42.63
C SER A 8 -8.73 -0.17 42.00
N LEU A 9 -8.20 0.74 42.82
CA LEU A 9 -7.58 1.99 42.35
C LEU A 9 -6.23 1.74 41.67
N VAL A 10 -5.43 0.79 42.15
CA VAL A 10 -4.15 0.41 41.53
C VAL A 10 -4.38 -0.32 40.20
N VAL A 11 -5.36 -1.23 40.13
CA VAL A 11 -5.74 -1.91 38.88
C VAL A 11 -6.35 -0.92 37.87
N GLY A 12 -7.15 0.04 38.32
CA GLY A 12 -7.71 1.10 37.48
C GLY A 12 -6.66 2.07 36.92
N ALA A 13 -5.67 2.45 37.73
CA ALA A 13 -4.58 3.33 37.30
C ALA A 13 -3.59 2.63 36.34
N ILE A 14 -3.30 1.35 36.58
CA ILE A 14 -2.49 0.53 35.67
C ILE A 14 -3.24 0.31 34.34
N GLY A 15 -4.55 0.03 34.39
CA GLY A 15 -5.39 -0.08 33.19
C GLY A 15 -5.48 1.21 32.38
N ALA A 16 -5.61 2.36 33.04
CA ALA A 16 -5.61 3.67 32.38
C ALA A 16 -4.23 4.03 31.79
N GLY A 17 -3.14 3.73 32.49
CA GLY A 17 -1.77 3.97 32.02
C GLY A 17 -1.38 3.09 30.83
N ILE A 18 -1.73 1.80 30.87
CA ILE A 18 -1.54 0.87 29.75
C ILE A 18 -2.45 1.25 28.58
N GLY A 19 -3.69 1.67 28.84
CA GLY A 19 -4.63 2.17 27.82
C GLY A 19 -4.10 3.41 27.09
N TRP A 20 -3.56 4.40 27.81
CA TRP A 20 -2.96 5.59 27.20
C TRP A 20 -1.70 5.25 26.40
N ALA A 21 -0.81 4.43 26.97
CA ALA A 21 0.43 4.03 26.29
C ALA A 21 0.14 3.25 25.01
N THR A 22 -0.74 2.24 25.06
CA THR A 22 -1.15 1.47 23.88
C THR A 22 -1.84 2.35 22.83
N THR A 23 -2.60 3.36 23.24
CA THR A 23 -3.21 4.33 22.31
C THR A 23 -2.14 5.15 21.58
N GLU A 24 -1.12 5.68 22.26
CA GLU A 24 -0.06 6.44 21.59
C GLU A 24 0.80 5.57 20.66
N PHE A 25 1.12 4.33 21.06
CA PHE A 25 1.92 3.39 20.26
C PHE A 25 1.16 2.85 19.03
N VAL A 26 -0.17 2.89 19.01
CA VAL A 26 -0.98 2.40 17.89
C VAL A 26 -1.52 3.54 17.04
N ALA A 27 -1.95 4.66 17.64
CA ALA A 27 -2.54 5.78 16.93
C ALA A 27 -1.54 6.46 15.98
N ARG A 28 -0.28 6.66 16.40
CA ARG A 28 0.75 7.29 15.54
C ARG A 28 1.06 6.44 14.31
N PRO A 29 1.35 5.13 14.42
CA PRO A 29 1.51 4.28 13.24
C PRO A 29 0.26 4.20 12.36
N ILE A 30 -0.95 4.16 12.94
CA ILE A 30 -2.19 4.16 12.14
C ILE A 30 -2.29 5.42 11.30
N ARG A 31 -1.99 6.60 11.87
CA ARG A 31 -1.95 7.85 11.11
C ARG A 31 -0.92 7.78 9.96
N LYS A 32 0.28 7.29 10.25
CA LYS A 32 1.33 7.08 9.25
C LYS A 32 0.88 6.15 8.11
N PHE A 33 0.10 5.11 8.42
CA PHE A 33 -0.49 4.25 7.38
C PHE A 33 -1.48 5.03 6.49
N PHE A 34 -2.37 5.84 7.07
CA PHE A 34 -3.31 6.62 6.27
C PHE A 34 -2.63 7.69 5.42
N ASP A 35 -1.53 8.28 5.90
CA ASP A 35 -0.69 9.16 5.09
C ASP A 35 -0.08 8.39 3.91
N LEU A 36 0.49 7.20 4.15
CA LEU A 36 1.01 6.32 3.09
C LEU A 36 -0.06 5.85 2.10
N ARG A 37 -1.29 5.60 2.57
CA ARG A 37 -2.45 5.27 1.73
C ARG A 37 -2.82 6.46 0.84
N GLY A 38 -2.81 7.67 1.38
CA GLY A 38 -3.03 8.90 0.62
C GLY A 38 -1.98 9.09 -0.47
N ASP A 39 -0.70 8.94 -0.13
CA ASP A 39 0.42 8.97 -1.07
C ASP A 39 0.26 7.92 -2.18
N ALA A 40 -0.21 6.71 -1.83
CA ALA A 40 -0.44 5.62 -2.79
C ALA A 40 -1.52 5.98 -3.80
N VAL A 41 -2.67 6.43 -3.32
CA VAL A 41 -3.76 6.87 -4.19
C VAL A 41 -3.28 8.00 -5.09
N GLN A 42 -2.63 9.02 -4.53
CA GLN A 42 -2.13 10.16 -5.32
C GLN A 42 -1.12 9.73 -6.38
N THR A 43 -0.16 8.89 -6.01
CA THR A 43 0.92 8.43 -6.91
C THR A 43 0.34 7.57 -8.04
N ILE A 44 -0.54 6.61 -7.72
CA ILE A 44 -1.16 5.75 -8.73
C ILE A 44 -2.09 6.58 -9.63
N SER A 45 -2.88 7.53 -9.10
CA SER A 45 -3.72 8.38 -9.94
C SER A 45 -2.89 9.31 -10.84
N ARG A 46 -1.79 9.87 -10.32
CA ARG A 46 -0.88 10.72 -11.11
C ARG A 46 -0.26 9.96 -12.28
N TYR A 47 0.15 8.71 -12.07
CA TYR A 47 0.85 7.92 -13.07
C TYR A 47 -0.05 6.88 -13.78
N GLY A 48 -1.31 6.77 -13.38
CA GLY A 48 -2.28 5.81 -13.92
C GLY A 48 -2.60 6.07 -15.40
N ASN A 49 -2.51 7.33 -15.82
CA ASN A 49 -2.75 7.82 -17.18
C ASN A 49 -1.50 7.83 -18.07
N LEU A 50 -0.33 7.42 -17.58
CA LEU A 50 0.83 7.25 -18.47
C LEU A 50 0.50 6.14 -19.47
N ARG A 51 0.55 6.46 -20.77
CA ARG A 51 0.41 5.46 -21.85
C ARG A 51 1.56 4.47 -21.69
N ALA A 52 1.21 3.21 -21.43
CA ALA A 52 2.22 2.16 -21.30
C ALA A 52 2.92 1.95 -22.66
N LYS A 53 4.23 1.69 -22.58
CA LYS A 53 5.14 1.59 -23.72
C LYS A 53 4.98 0.29 -24.49
N TYR A 54 4.53 -0.75 -23.80
CA TYR A 54 4.38 -2.08 -24.32
C TYR A 54 2.95 -2.57 -24.12
N ASP A 55 2.40 -3.26 -25.10
CA ASP A 55 1.15 -4.00 -24.96
C ASP A 55 1.50 -5.47 -24.65
N GLU A 56 1.03 -6.00 -23.52
CA GLU A 56 1.12 -7.43 -23.19
C GLU A 56 -0.08 -8.12 -23.82
N ARG A 57 0.18 -8.97 -24.82
CA ARG A 57 -0.83 -9.84 -25.40
C ARG A 57 -0.65 -11.25 -24.86
N ARG A 58 -1.68 -11.77 -24.21
CA ARG A 58 -1.71 -13.16 -23.76
C ARG A 58 -2.03 -14.06 -24.94
N LEU A 59 -1.07 -14.87 -25.37
CA LEU A 59 -1.24 -15.83 -26.46
C LEU A 59 -1.84 -17.15 -25.93
N PRO A 60 -2.46 -17.98 -26.81
CA PRO A 60 -2.80 -19.35 -26.47
C PRO A 60 -1.52 -20.10 -26.04
N ASN A 61 -1.56 -20.81 -24.91
CA ASN A 61 -0.45 -21.48 -24.21
C ASN A 61 0.27 -20.68 -23.11
N ASP A 62 -0.36 -19.61 -22.58
CA ASP A 62 0.13 -18.86 -21.42
C ASP A 62 1.49 -18.15 -21.63
N VAL A 63 1.83 -17.91 -22.90
CA VAL A 63 3.00 -17.12 -23.30
C VAL A 63 2.60 -15.64 -23.30
N ILE A 64 3.39 -14.82 -22.59
CA ILE A 64 3.23 -13.36 -22.56
C ILE A 64 4.10 -12.77 -23.68
N GLU A 65 3.48 -12.27 -24.74
CA GLU A 65 4.19 -11.52 -25.79
C GLU A 65 4.10 -10.02 -25.48
N THR A 66 5.26 -9.34 -25.49
CA THR A 66 5.38 -7.90 -25.22
C THR A 66 5.73 -7.19 -26.52
N SER A 67 4.79 -6.47 -27.14
CA SER A 67 5.05 -5.70 -28.36
C SER A 67 5.39 -4.25 -28.04
N GLU A 68 6.49 -3.74 -28.58
CA GLU A 68 6.92 -2.33 -28.42
C GLU A 68 6.10 -1.41 -29.32
N ASP A 69 5.40 -0.44 -28.73
CA ASP A 69 4.76 0.62 -29.50
C ASP A 69 5.84 1.64 -29.91
N LEU A 70 6.30 1.52 -31.16
CA LEU A 70 7.41 2.29 -31.76
C LEU A 70 7.09 3.79 -31.96
N THR A 71 5.95 4.30 -31.48
CA THR A 71 5.50 5.69 -31.69
C THR A 71 5.82 6.66 -30.54
N LEU A 72 6.56 6.24 -29.51
CA LEU A 72 6.77 7.02 -28.30
C LEU A 72 8.02 7.93 -28.36
N SER A 73 7.82 9.22 -28.07
CA SER A 73 8.85 10.26 -27.95
C SER A 73 9.73 10.06 -26.72
N GLU A 74 11.02 10.46 -26.73
CA GLU A 74 11.92 10.44 -25.56
C GLU A 74 11.31 11.11 -24.29
N ALA A 75 10.49 12.15 -24.46
CA ALA A 75 9.78 12.80 -23.36
C ALA A 75 8.73 11.88 -22.69
N GLN A 76 8.21 10.89 -23.42
CA GLN A 76 7.30 9.87 -22.91
C GLN A 76 8.04 8.68 -22.29
N ILE A 77 9.38 8.61 -22.42
CA ILE A 77 10.25 7.58 -21.81
C ILE A 77 10.83 8.05 -20.47
N ALA A 78 11.02 9.36 -20.28
CA ALA A 78 11.51 9.93 -19.01
C ALA A 78 10.46 9.86 -17.87
N GLN A 79 9.17 10.07 -18.18
CA GLN A 79 8.07 10.01 -17.21
C GLN A 79 7.87 8.62 -16.54
N PRO A 80 7.94 7.50 -17.28
CA PRO A 80 7.83 6.15 -16.71
C PRO A 80 8.88 5.82 -15.65
N HIS A 81 10.13 6.27 -15.81
CA HIS A 81 11.20 5.99 -14.86
C HIS A 81 10.99 6.72 -13.53
N GLU A 82 10.60 8.00 -13.57
CA GLU A 82 10.24 8.77 -12.36
C GLU A 82 9.05 8.13 -11.64
N ALA A 83 8.03 7.72 -12.39
CA ALA A 83 6.86 7.05 -11.87
C ALA A 83 7.19 5.68 -11.23
N GLN A 84 8.07 4.91 -11.86
CA GLN A 84 8.57 3.65 -11.32
C GLN A 84 9.30 3.88 -10.00
N LEU A 85 10.21 4.85 -9.93
CA LEU A 85 10.94 5.18 -8.71
C LEU A 85 9.99 5.62 -7.59
N ALA A 86 9.03 6.50 -7.88
CA ALA A 86 8.04 6.96 -6.91
C ALA A 86 7.21 5.80 -6.34
N LEU A 87 6.73 4.89 -7.18
CA LEU A 87 5.97 3.71 -6.74
C LEU A 87 6.85 2.72 -5.94
N ARG A 88 8.10 2.48 -6.35
CA ARG A 88 9.03 1.60 -5.62
C ARG A 88 9.40 2.17 -4.25
N ASP A 89 9.65 3.47 -4.18
CA ASP A 89 9.92 4.16 -2.92
C ASP A 89 8.72 4.04 -1.98
N LEU A 90 7.51 4.28 -2.48
CA LEU A 90 6.31 4.14 -1.68
C LEU A 90 6.07 2.69 -1.23
N ALA A 91 6.27 1.72 -2.13
CA ALA A 91 6.20 0.30 -1.79
C ALA A 91 7.19 -0.07 -0.68
N ALA A 92 8.42 0.46 -0.75
CA ALA A 92 9.43 0.27 0.29
C ALA A 92 9.02 0.90 1.63
N ARG A 93 8.47 2.12 1.61
CA ARG A 93 7.94 2.79 2.82
C ARG A 93 6.78 2.00 3.44
N MET A 94 5.85 1.51 2.63
CA MET A 94 4.72 0.69 3.08
C MET A 94 5.19 -0.66 3.66
N LYS A 95 6.18 -1.30 3.02
CA LYS A 95 6.80 -2.53 3.52
C LYS A 95 7.54 -2.32 4.83
N GLY A 96 8.29 -1.21 4.94
CA GLY A 96 9.00 -0.82 6.15
C GLY A 96 8.03 -0.53 7.31
N PHE A 97 6.88 0.09 7.03
CA PHE A 97 5.80 0.23 7.99
C PHE A 97 5.28 -1.14 8.46
N ALA A 98 4.92 -2.03 7.52
CA ALA A 98 4.36 -3.34 7.84
C ALA A 98 5.31 -4.20 8.69
N PHE A 99 6.62 -4.07 8.48
CA PHE A 99 7.64 -4.81 9.22
C PHE A 99 7.88 -4.25 10.62
N ASN A 100 7.99 -2.92 10.76
CA ASN A 100 8.35 -2.28 12.02
C ASN A 100 7.15 -2.09 12.96
N GLU A 101 5.95 -1.87 12.43
CA GLU A 101 4.76 -1.49 13.20
C GLU A 101 3.80 -2.68 13.40
N THR A 102 4.29 -3.78 14.00
CA THR A 102 3.56 -5.07 14.07
C THR A 102 2.17 -4.95 14.72
N LEU A 103 2.05 -4.18 15.80
CA LEU A 103 0.76 -3.99 16.50
C LEU A 103 -0.23 -3.20 15.63
N ALA A 104 0.24 -2.12 15.00
CA ALA A 104 -0.59 -1.31 14.12
C ALA A 104 -0.97 -2.09 12.86
N ARG A 105 -0.06 -2.86 12.27
CA ARG A 105 -0.37 -3.78 11.17
C ARG A 105 -1.49 -4.74 11.53
N ARG A 106 -1.44 -5.38 12.71
CA ARG A 106 -2.52 -6.27 13.17
C ARG A 106 -3.84 -5.52 13.34
N ALA A 107 -3.81 -4.34 13.95
CA ALA A 107 -5.01 -3.51 14.09
C ALA A 107 -5.61 -3.15 12.72
N LEU A 108 -4.77 -2.79 11.75
CA LEU A 108 -5.19 -2.49 10.37
C LEU A 108 -5.76 -3.71 9.67
N GLN A 109 -5.17 -4.90 9.84
CA GLN A 109 -5.70 -6.15 9.27
C GLN A 109 -7.09 -6.50 9.83
N LEU A 110 -7.33 -6.24 11.12
CA LEU A 110 -8.66 -6.39 11.71
C LEU A 110 -9.69 -5.41 11.12
N LEU A 111 -9.23 -4.26 10.62
CA LEU A 111 -10.05 -3.26 9.92
C LEU A 111 -10.15 -3.51 8.42
N GLY A 112 -9.59 -4.62 7.90
CA GLY A 112 -9.62 -4.99 6.49
C GLY A 112 -8.50 -4.39 5.64
N TYR A 113 -7.52 -3.69 6.25
CA TYR A 113 -6.37 -3.14 5.55
C TYR A 113 -5.15 -4.05 5.67
N ASP A 114 -4.42 -4.25 4.57
CA ASP A 114 -3.19 -5.03 4.56
C ASP A 114 -2.02 -4.23 3.97
N PRO A 115 -1.24 -3.50 4.79
CA PRO A 115 -0.12 -2.70 4.30
C PRO A 115 0.97 -3.55 3.65
N GLN A 116 1.13 -4.82 4.05
CA GLN A 116 2.13 -5.70 3.45
C GLN A 116 1.70 -6.07 2.03
N ARG A 117 0.46 -6.54 1.87
CA ARG A 117 -0.10 -6.89 0.56
C ARG A 117 -0.23 -5.67 -0.36
N ALA A 118 -0.52 -4.49 0.19
CA ALA A 118 -0.47 -3.22 -0.54
C ALA A 118 0.94 -2.92 -1.07
N SER A 119 1.99 -3.16 -0.28
CA SER A 119 3.37 -2.97 -0.73
C SER A 119 3.75 -3.89 -1.90
N GLU A 120 3.28 -5.14 -1.88
CA GLU A 120 3.52 -6.13 -2.94
C GLU A 120 2.81 -5.70 -4.24
N GLY A 121 1.55 -5.25 -4.14
CA GLY A 121 0.81 -4.70 -5.26
C GLY A 121 1.47 -3.45 -5.85
N LEU A 122 1.98 -2.54 -5.02
CA LEU A 122 2.71 -1.35 -5.47
C LEU A 122 4.00 -1.72 -6.22
N PHE A 123 4.76 -2.71 -5.75
CA PHE A 123 5.90 -3.25 -6.49
C PHE A 123 5.47 -3.86 -7.83
N GLY A 124 4.34 -4.55 -7.85
CA GLY A 124 3.73 -5.08 -9.07
C GLY A 124 3.45 -3.98 -10.11
N ILE A 125 2.76 -2.90 -9.70
CA ILE A 125 2.47 -1.75 -10.57
C ILE A 125 3.78 -1.11 -11.06
N ALA A 126 4.78 -0.94 -10.19
CA ALA A 126 6.06 -0.34 -10.57
C ALA A 126 6.87 -1.20 -11.55
N ASN A 127 6.76 -2.52 -11.47
CA ASN A 127 7.43 -3.45 -12.39
C ASN A 127 6.71 -3.60 -13.72
N SER A 128 5.43 -3.22 -13.78
CA SER A 128 4.60 -3.30 -15.00
C SER A 128 4.20 -1.91 -15.51
N ILE A 129 4.89 -0.83 -15.14
CA ILE A 129 4.47 0.53 -15.50
C ILE A 129 4.69 0.83 -16.99
N ASP A 130 5.67 0.16 -17.58
CA ASP A 130 5.98 0.18 -19.00
C ASP A 130 5.04 -0.73 -19.80
N ARG A 131 4.24 -1.58 -19.15
CA ARG A 131 3.42 -2.64 -19.78
C ARG A 131 1.92 -2.46 -19.54
N THR A 132 1.13 -2.61 -20.60
CA THR A 132 -0.34 -2.72 -20.51
C THR A 132 -0.67 -4.20 -20.46
N GLY A 133 -1.38 -4.69 -19.44
CA GLY A 133 -1.70 -6.12 -19.37
C GLY A 133 -2.29 -6.63 -18.06
N ASP A 134 -2.55 -7.93 -18.02
CA ASP A 134 -3.14 -8.66 -16.88
C ASP A 134 -2.33 -8.45 -15.58
N THR A 135 -1.01 -8.30 -15.69
CA THR A 135 -0.10 -8.04 -14.57
C THR A 135 -0.41 -6.72 -13.88
N ARG A 136 -0.64 -5.66 -14.66
CA ARG A 136 -0.97 -4.32 -14.15
C ARG A 136 -2.35 -4.30 -13.51
N ILE A 137 -3.33 -4.95 -14.15
CA ILE A 137 -4.71 -5.07 -13.62
C ILE A 137 -4.72 -5.85 -12.30
N SER A 138 -4.03 -6.99 -12.25
CA SER A 138 -3.93 -7.82 -11.05
C SER A 138 -3.25 -7.07 -9.90
N SER A 139 -2.16 -6.34 -10.20
CA SER A 139 -1.45 -5.53 -9.20
C SER A 139 -2.31 -4.37 -8.69
N LYS A 140 -3.05 -3.68 -9.56
CA LYS A 140 -4.04 -2.66 -9.14
C LYS A 140 -5.11 -3.24 -8.25
N LYS A 141 -5.65 -4.42 -8.57
CA LYS A 141 -6.63 -5.11 -7.74
C LYS A 141 -6.07 -5.43 -6.35
N ILE A 142 -4.86 -5.98 -6.28
CA ILE A 142 -4.17 -6.26 -5.02
C ILE A 142 -4.04 -5.00 -4.16
N VAL A 143 -3.61 -3.88 -4.74
CA VAL A 143 -3.50 -2.60 -4.01
C VAL A 143 -4.87 -2.09 -3.56
N THR A 144 -5.88 -2.17 -4.43
CA THR A 144 -7.25 -1.70 -4.15
C THR A 144 -7.86 -2.46 -2.98
N ASP A 145 -7.80 -3.80 -3.03
CA ASP A 145 -8.29 -4.67 -1.97
C ASP A 145 -7.54 -4.41 -0.65
N ALA A 146 -6.21 -4.36 -0.72
CA ALA A 146 -5.36 -4.22 0.45
C ALA A 146 -5.44 -2.83 1.12
N LEU A 147 -5.75 -1.78 0.36
CA LEU A 147 -5.94 -0.42 0.88
C LEU A 147 -7.42 -0.09 1.17
N GLY A 148 -8.34 -1.02 0.98
CA GLY A 148 -9.78 -0.78 1.14
C GLY A 148 -10.25 0.39 0.28
N LEU A 149 -9.82 0.41 -0.99
CA LEU A 149 -10.22 1.42 -1.97
C LEU A 149 -11.44 0.92 -2.77
N PRO A 150 -12.35 1.81 -3.20
CA PRO A 150 -13.36 1.46 -4.19
C PRO A 150 -12.71 0.98 -5.50
N GLU A 151 -13.31 0.00 -6.18
CA GLU A 151 -12.79 -0.56 -7.45
C GLU A 151 -12.59 0.47 -8.56
N HIS A 152 -13.27 1.62 -8.49
CA HIS A 152 -13.19 2.71 -9.48
C HIS A 152 -12.14 3.80 -9.14
N THR A 153 -11.34 3.61 -8.10
CA THR A 153 -10.41 4.66 -7.62
C THR A 153 -9.09 4.70 -8.39
N LEU A 154 -8.67 3.59 -9.03
CA LEU A 154 -7.33 3.40 -9.60
C LEU A 154 -7.34 3.00 -11.09
#